data_AF-X1MIN2-F1
#
_entry.id   AF-X1MIN2-F1
#
_cell.length_a   1.000
_cell.length_b   1.000
_cell.length_c   1.000
_cell.angle_alpha   90.00
_cell.angle_beta   90.00
_cell.angle_gamma   90.00
#
_symmetry.space_group_name_H-M   'P 1'
#
loop_
_entity.id
_entity.type
_entity.pdbx_description
1 polymer ?
#
loop_
_entity_poly.entity_id
_entity_poly.type
_entity_poly.pdbx_seq_one_letter_code
_entity_poly.pdbx_strand_id
1 'polypeptide(L)'
;MFKEEYQHMVIVKDIEIYSLCEHHILPFIGKAHVAYIPNGYIVGISKIARVVEAYSRRLQVQERLTKQIRDCIHNTLKPLGVAVVIEAQHLCM
;
A
#
# COMPACT_ATOMS: atom_id res chain seq x y z
N MET A 1 0.74 -0.96 17.17
CA MET A 1 -0.48 -1.74 16.84
C MET A 1 -1.40 -1.64 18.03
N PHE A 2 -2.71 -1.68 17.80
CA PHE A 2 -3.71 -1.63 18.87
C PHE A 2 -4.53 -2.91 18.82
N LYS A 3 -4.84 -3.48 19.99
CA LYS A 3 -5.74 -4.64 20.09
C LYS A 3 -7.17 -4.11 20.08
N GLU A 4 -7.98 -4.60 19.15
CA GLU A 4 -9.36 -4.13 18.94
C GLU A 4 -10.21 -5.27 18.40
N GLU A 5 -11.48 -5.35 18.82
CA GLU A 5 -12.40 -6.43 18.41
C GLU A 5 -13.06 -6.19 17.05
N TYR A 6 -12.77 -5.08 16.38
CA TYR A 6 -13.35 -4.74 15.09
C TYR A 6 -12.95 -5.75 13.99
N GLN A 7 -13.94 -6.43 13.39
CA GLN A 7 -13.74 -7.47 12.39
C GLN A 7 -14.25 -7.12 10.98
N HIS A 8 -14.58 -5.86 10.72
CA HIS A 8 -15.03 -5.42 9.40
C HIS A 8 -13.89 -4.78 8.59
N MET A 9 -14.12 -4.56 7.31
CA MET A 9 -13.11 -3.98 6.42
C MET A 9 -12.75 -2.56 6.87
N VAL A 10 -11.45 -2.28 6.88
CA VAL A 10 -10.89 -0.94 7.01
C VAL A 10 -10.28 -0.56 5.67
N ILE A 11 -10.62 0.61 5.15
CA ILE A 11 -10.10 1.12 3.88
C ILE A 11 -9.40 2.46 4.11
N VAL A 12 -8.20 2.58 3.58
CA VAL A 12 -7.47 3.83 3.41
C VAL A 12 -7.29 4.06 1.92
N LYS A 13 -8.03 5.02 1.37
CA LYS A 13 -8.09 5.30 -0.07
C LYS A 13 -7.43 6.63 -0.40
N ASP A 14 -7.14 6.83 -1.68
CA ASP A 14 -6.62 8.09 -2.23
C ASP A 14 -5.26 8.48 -1.64
N ILE A 15 -4.41 7.49 -1.35
CA ILE A 15 -3.03 7.73 -0.89
C ILE A 15 -2.20 8.08 -2.13
N GLU A 16 -1.73 9.32 -2.22
CA GLU A 16 -0.85 9.73 -3.32
C GLU A 16 0.43 8.90 -3.36
N ILE A 17 0.83 8.49 -4.56
CA ILE A 17 2.10 7.83 -4.81
C ILE A 17 2.91 8.56 -5.86
N TYR A 18 4.21 8.64 -5.60
CA TYR A 18 5.23 9.10 -6.52
C TYR A 18 6.35 8.06 -6.48
N SER A 19 6.65 7.47 -7.62
CA SER A 19 7.69 6.45 -7.74
C SER A 19 8.44 6.58 -9.06
N LEU A 20 9.52 5.82 -9.23
CA LEU A 20 10.35 5.84 -10.43
C LEU A 20 10.29 4.47 -11.10
N CYS A 21 9.93 4.44 -12.38
CA CYS A 21 9.96 3.23 -13.18
C CYS A 21 11.41 2.77 -13.34
N GLU A 22 11.72 1.55 -12.92
CA GLU A 22 13.10 1.04 -12.93
C GLU A 22 13.68 0.86 -14.35
N HIS A 23 12.81 0.74 -15.36
CA HIS A 23 13.22 0.56 -16.76
C HIS A 23 13.77 1.85 -17.38
N HIS A 24 13.19 3.01 -17.03
CA HIS A 24 13.46 4.28 -17.71
C HIS A 24 13.91 5.40 -16.77
N ILE A 25 13.87 5.15 -15.44
CA ILE A 25 14.15 6.15 -14.40
C ILE A 25 13.24 7.40 -14.58
N LEU A 26 12.04 7.17 -15.12
CA LEU A 26 11.00 8.19 -15.27
C LEU A 26 9.91 7.99 -14.22
N PRO A 27 9.28 9.07 -13.74
CA PRO A 27 8.21 8.96 -12.76
C PRO A 27 7.00 8.15 -13.25
N PHE A 28 6.40 7.42 -12.33
CA PHE A 28 4.99 7.07 -12.40
C PHE A 28 4.27 7.60 -11.15
N ILE A 29 3.15 8.27 -11.37
CA ILE A 29 2.45 9.08 -10.36
C ILE A 29 0.99 8.65 -10.35
N GLY A 30 0.41 8.52 -9.17
CA GLY A 30 -0.94 7.99 -9.05
C GLY A 30 -1.45 7.90 -7.63
N LYS A 31 -2.34 6.94 -7.40
CA LYS A 31 -2.95 6.68 -6.11
C LYS A 31 -2.87 5.21 -5.75
N ALA A 32 -2.70 4.96 -4.46
CA ALA A 32 -2.87 3.65 -3.85
C ALA A 32 -4.12 3.64 -2.96
N HIS A 33 -4.80 2.50 -2.97
CA HIS A 33 -5.94 2.19 -2.12
C HIS A 33 -5.64 0.89 -1.39
N VAL A 34 -5.71 0.93 -0.06
CA VAL A 34 -5.38 -0.21 0.79
C VAL A 34 -6.60 -0.58 1.61
N ALA A 35 -6.99 -1.85 1.56
CA ALA A 35 -8.04 -2.41 2.38
C ALA A 35 -7.51 -3.62 3.16
N TYR A 36 -7.99 -3.81 4.39
CA TYR A 36 -7.73 -5.04 5.14
C TYR A 36 -8.89 -5.37 6.08
N ILE A 37 -9.05 -6.65 6.41
CA ILE A 37 -10.02 -7.12 7.41
C ILE A 37 -9.23 -7.55 8.66
N PRO A 38 -9.29 -6.80 9.77
CA PRO A 38 -8.48 -7.09 10.96
C PRO A 38 -8.77 -8.46 11.57
N ASN A 39 -7.79 -8.96 12.32
CA ASN A 39 -7.91 -10.18 13.12
C ASN A 39 -7.33 -9.91 14.53
N GLY A 40 -8.06 -9.12 15.33
CA GLY A 40 -7.69 -8.75 16.69
C GLY A 40 -6.69 -7.60 16.82
N TYR A 41 -6.06 -7.17 15.72
CA TYR A 41 -5.15 -6.01 15.71
C TYR A 41 -5.45 -5.04 14.58
N ILE A 42 -5.45 -3.75 14.93
CA ILE A 42 -5.50 -2.64 13.98
C ILE A 42 -4.22 -1.80 14.06
N VAL A 43 -4.04 -0.97 13.05
CA VAL A 43 -2.97 0.04 13.02
C VAL A 43 -3.55 1.42 12.78
N GLY A 44 -2.88 2.45 13.30
CA GLY A 44 -3.24 3.83 12.99
C GLY A 44 -3.21 4.08 11.49
N ILE A 45 -4.22 4.77 10.98
CA ILE A 45 -4.47 5.02 9.55
C ILE A 45 -3.22 5.60 8.85
N SER A 46 -2.53 6.52 9.51
CA SER A 46 -1.30 7.14 8.98
C SER A 46 -0.15 6.16 8.73
N LYS A 47 -0.12 5.01 9.41
CA LYS A 47 0.94 4.00 9.20
C LYS A 47 0.75 3.25 7.88
N ILE A 48 -0.49 3.06 7.43
CA ILE A 48 -0.75 2.48 6.11
C ILE A 48 -0.19 3.38 5.02
N ALA A 49 -0.48 4.69 5.07
CA ALA A 49 0.08 5.67 4.14
C ALA A 49 1.63 5.68 4.16
N ARG A 50 2.25 5.57 5.34
CA ARG A 50 3.72 5.52 5.47
C ARG A 50 4.33 4.25 4.89
N VAL A 51 3.64 3.11 4.96
CA VAL A 51 4.09 1.88 4.29
C VAL A 51 4.08 2.07 2.77
N VAL A 52 2.97 2.60 2.23
CA VAL A 52 2.86 2.93 0.80
C VAL A 52 4.01 3.85 0.36
N GLU A 53 4.24 4.93 1.08
CA GLU A 53 5.31 5.89 0.80
C GLU A 53 6.71 5.24 0.83
N ALA A 54 7.00 4.44 1.86
CA ALA A 54 8.31 3.81 2.04
C ALA A 54 8.68 2.83 0.92
N TYR A 55 7.70 2.18 0.28
CA TYR A 55 7.94 1.35 -0.88
C TYR A 55 7.91 2.13 -2.20
N SER A 56 7.13 3.21 -2.28
CA SER A 56 7.03 4.05 -3.49
C SER A 56 8.31 4.83 -3.78
N ARG A 57 9.06 5.25 -2.75
CA ARG A 57 10.32 6.00 -2.87
C ARG A 57 11.52 5.13 -3.27
N ARG A 58 11.40 4.35 -4.35
CA ARG A 58 12.41 3.41 -4.88
C ARG A 58 12.31 3.35 -6.41
N LEU A 59 13.30 2.73 -7.06
CA LEU A 59 13.13 2.20 -8.41
C LEU A 59 12.17 1.00 -8.34
N GLN A 60 11.11 1.04 -9.15
CA GLN A 60 9.98 0.13 -9.01
C GLN A 60 9.40 -0.31 -10.35
N VAL A 61 8.66 -1.41 -10.25
CA VAL A 61 7.61 -1.85 -11.17
C VAL A 61 6.29 -1.82 -10.39
N GLN A 62 5.21 -1.33 -10.98
CA GLN A 62 3.93 -1.08 -10.26
C GLN A 62 3.40 -2.34 -9.56
N GLU A 63 3.52 -3.49 -10.21
CA GLU A 63 3.10 -4.80 -9.72
C GLU A 63 3.92 -5.20 -8.47
N ARG A 64 5.23 -4.93 -8.49
CA ARG A 64 6.12 -5.21 -7.36
C ARG A 64 5.83 -4.29 -6.18
N LEU A 65 5.66 -2.99 -6.43
CA LEU A 65 5.25 -2.01 -5.42
C LEU A 65 3.95 -2.45 -4.73
N THR A 66 2.93 -2.81 -5.52
CA THR A 66 1.63 -3.30 -5.03
C THR A 66 1.81 -4.52 -4.11
N LYS A 67 2.58 -5.52 -4.56
CA LYS A 67 2.83 -6.75 -3.80
C LYS A 67 3.60 -6.48 -2.49
N GLN A 68 4.62 -5.63 -2.53
CA GLN A 68 5.43 -5.28 -1.35
C GLN A 68 4.61 -4.62 -0.25
N ILE A 69 3.72 -3.68 -0.62
CA ILE A 69 2.82 -3.02 0.34
C ILE A 69 1.89 -4.05 0.98
N ARG A 70 1.24 -4.90 0.16
CA ARG A 70 0.35 -5.96 0.63
C ARG A 70 1.06 -6.89 1.61
N ASP A 71 2.25 -7.38 1.23
CA ASP A 71 3.00 -8.35 2.03
C ASP A 71 3.49 -7.76 3.35
N CYS A 72 3.92 -6.50 3.35
CA CYS A 72 4.29 -5.80 4.58
C CYS A 72 3.11 -5.76 5.55
N ILE A 73 1.94 -5.31 5.10
CA ILE A 73 0.75 -5.20 5.95
C ILE A 73 0.29 -6.57 6.43
N HIS A 74 0.23 -7.56 5.53
CA HIS A 74 -0.21 -8.91 5.87
C HIS A 74 0.73 -9.56 6.88
N ASN A 75 2.04 -9.45 6.69
CA ASN A 75 3.02 -10.07 7.58
C ASN A 75 3.08 -9.41 8.95
N THR A 76 2.81 -8.10 9.04
CA THR A 76 2.81 -7.37 10.31
C THR A 76 1.50 -7.54 11.08
N LEU A 77 0.34 -7.37 10.43
CA LEU A 77 -0.96 -7.36 11.13
C LEU A 77 -1.61 -8.74 11.24
N LYS A 78 -1.18 -9.72 10.43
CA LYS A 78 -1.84 -11.03 10.28
C LYS A 78 -3.38 -10.93 10.14
N PRO A 79 -3.88 -10.04 9.26
CA PRO A 79 -5.31 -9.84 9.06
C PRO A 79 -5.91 -11.03 8.30
N LEU A 80 -7.24 -11.13 8.27
CA LEU A 80 -7.94 -12.15 7.47
C LEU A 80 -7.67 -11.98 5.97
N GLY A 81 -7.45 -10.73 5.53
CA GLY A 81 -7.07 -10.41 4.16
C GLY A 81 -6.56 -8.98 4.02
N VAL A 82 -5.77 -8.74 2.97
CA VAL A 82 -5.30 -7.42 2.55
C VAL A 82 -5.48 -7.29 1.05
N ALA A 83 -6.06 -6.18 0.60
CA ALA A 83 -6.10 -5.79 -0.81
C ALA A 83 -5.35 -4.47 -0.99
N VAL A 84 -4.57 -4.38 -2.07
CA VAL A 84 -3.90 -3.15 -2.47
C VAL A 84 -4.19 -2.95 -3.95
N VAL A 85 -4.69 -1.78 -4.30
CA VAL A 85 -4.92 -1.34 -5.68
C VAL A 85 -4.06 -0.11 -5.91
N ILE A 86 -3.35 -0.07 -7.04
CA ILE A 86 -2.58 1.09 -7.48
C ILE A 86 -3.04 1.45 -8.88
N GLU A 87 -3.43 2.70 -9.06
CA GLU A 87 -3.75 3.32 -10.34
C GLU A 87 -2.76 4.46 -10.57
N ALA A 88 -1.96 4.40 -11.63
CA ALA A 88 -0.91 5.38 -11.88
C ALA A 88 -0.71 5.64 -13.36
N GLN A 89 -0.33 6.88 -13.68
CA GLN A 89 0.15 7.27 -15.00
C GLN A 89 1.67 7.11 -15.04
N HIS A 90 2.17 6.44 -16.07
CA HIS A 90 3.59 6.24 -16.31
C HIS A 90 4.08 7.27 -17.33
N LEU A 91 5.07 8.09 -16.98
CA LEU A 91 5.60 9.09 -17.91
C LEU A 91 6.53 8.50 -18.98
N CYS A 92 6.85 7.20 -18.88
CA CYS A 92 7.54 6.47 -19.94
C CYS A 92 6.59 5.90 -21.00
N MET A 93 5.28 6.14 -20.89
CA MET A 93 4.24 5.72 -21.83
C MET A 93 3.62 6.91 -22.55
#